data_AF-A0A5D0HFG0-F1
#
_entry.id   AF-A0A5D0HFG0-F1
#
_cell.length_a   1.000
_cell.length_b   1.000
_cell.length_c   1.000
_cell.angle_alpha   90.00
_cell.angle_beta   90.00
_cell.angle_gamma   90.00
#
_symmetry.space_group_name_H-M   'P 1'
#
loop_
_entity.id
_entity.type
_entity.pdbx_description
1 polymer ?
#
loop_
_entity_poly.entity_id
_entity_poly.type
_entity_poly.pdbx_seq_one_letter_code
_entity_poly.pdbx_strand_id
1 'polypeptide(L)'
;MITGVLLAFLSAILLGVYALPSKYTKGFAWENTWGGFFFFGMFVVPLIVTFSLVNDLWGIYAQIPSWVFFTMFGLSFCWGIGNMLWGYSIDSIGMALAFSLFLGVITSIDTVLPLILVPEGQESVIGTPIGNIMLAGIAVIVFGIALNGYAGILRDKSKGKQEGKKDTKVIRQGILFCVLGAICAAGFNLSYHTGNNLGGIGEVAEVQFGNEPWIARLAVLLPIFMGATISTMLFFSYRLTKNKTWTNFNKKGALIAIVLVIAMAVFHDAALVIYGLAAYHLGELGTSVGFAILETGAIMVATINGILTKEWTGASKKSKTILGLSLAVLIVGVLIIANGNYMKIQENEEIALIIKDSGIKP
;
A
#
# COMPACT_ATOMS: atom_id res chain seq x y z
N MET A 1 13.26 19.27 -0.17
CA MET A 1 11.84 19.51 0.18
C MET A 1 10.89 19.61 -1.02
N ILE A 2 10.93 20.66 -1.86
CA ILE A 2 9.96 20.82 -2.99
C ILE A 2 9.96 19.61 -3.93
N THR A 3 11.14 19.14 -4.33
CA THR A 3 11.30 17.93 -5.16
C THR A 3 10.62 16.71 -4.52
N GLY A 4 10.82 16.51 -3.22
CA GLY A 4 10.21 15.41 -2.48
C GLY A 4 8.68 15.48 -2.45
N VAL A 5 8.11 16.67 -2.26
CA VAL A 5 6.65 16.89 -2.34
C VAL A 5 6.11 16.57 -3.73
N LEU A 6 6.78 17.05 -4.79
CA LEU A 6 6.37 16.79 -6.17
C LEU A 6 6.42 15.30 -6.52
N LEU A 7 7.46 14.59 -6.07
CA LEU A 7 7.58 13.14 -6.24
C LEU A 7 6.50 12.38 -5.46
N ALA A 8 6.16 12.81 -4.24
CA ALA A 8 5.07 12.21 -3.47
C ALA A 8 3.72 12.35 -4.20
N PHE A 9 3.43 13.53 -4.76
CA PHE A 9 2.23 13.73 -5.59
C PHE A 9 2.22 12.87 -6.86
N LEU A 10 3.36 12.76 -7.55
CA LEU A 10 3.47 11.91 -8.73
C LEU A 10 3.22 10.43 -8.38
N SER A 11 3.80 9.96 -7.27
CA SER A 11 3.55 8.62 -6.75
C SER A 11 2.06 8.41 -6.43
N ALA A 12 1.41 9.39 -5.78
CA ALA A 12 -0.02 9.36 -5.48
C ALA A 12 -0.89 9.22 -6.72
N ILE A 13 -0.55 9.93 -7.81
CA ILE A 13 -1.25 9.82 -9.09
C ILE A 13 -1.11 8.42 -9.67
N LEU A 14 0.12 7.89 -9.72
CA LEU A 14 0.38 6.54 -10.23
C LEU A 14 -0.37 5.47 -9.40
N LEU A 15 -0.32 5.59 -8.07
CA LEU A 15 -1.02 4.68 -7.16
C LEU A 15 -2.55 4.79 -7.28
N GLY A 16 -3.10 5.98 -7.50
CA GLY A 16 -4.54 6.13 -7.72
C GLY A 16 -5.01 5.66 -9.11
N VAL A 17 -4.10 5.55 -10.08
CA VAL A 17 -4.40 5.14 -11.46
C VAL A 17 -4.12 3.66 -11.73
N TYR A 18 -3.21 3.01 -11.01
CA TYR A 18 -2.74 1.66 -11.40
C TYR A 18 -3.88 0.63 -11.54
N ALA A 19 -4.97 0.75 -10.77
CA ALA A 19 -6.10 -0.18 -10.84
C ALA A 19 -7.08 0.14 -11.99
N LEU A 20 -7.04 1.34 -12.57
CA LEU A 20 -7.97 1.79 -13.62
C LEU A 20 -7.92 0.92 -14.89
N PRO A 21 -6.74 0.52 -15.43
CA PRO A 21 -6.67 -0.36 -16.60
C PRO A 21 -7.42 -1.68 -16.46
N SER A 22 -7.61 -2.20 -15.24
CA SER A 22 -8.36 -3.45 -14.98
C SER A 22 -9.79 -3.43 -15.52
N LYS A 23 -10.39 -2.24 -15.67
CA LYS A 23 -11.74 -2.07 -16.24
C LYS A 23 -11.80 -2.22 -17.74
N TYR A 24 -10.64 -2.20 -18.41
CA TYR A 24 -10.52 -2.19 -19.86
C TYR A 24 -9.88 -3.47 -20.40
N THR A 25 -9.52 -4.44 -19.55
CA THR A 25 -8.98 -5.75 -19.93
C THR A 25 -10.08 -6.67 -20.49
N LYS A 26 -10.66 -6.31 -21.64
CA LYS A 26 -11.73 -7.08 -22.29
C LYS A 26 -11.23 -8.48 -22.67
N GLY A 27 -12.06 -9.49 -22.42
CA GLY A 27 -11.74 -10.90 -22.73
C GLY A 27 -10.90 -11.61 -21.67
N PHE A 28 -10.42 -10.90 -20.66
CA PHE A 28 -9.78 -11.49 -19.48
C PHE A 28 -10.80 -11.77 -18.39
N ALA A 29 -10.71 -12.94 -17.76
CA ALA A 29 -11.39 -13.18 -16.50
C ALA A 29 -10.64 -12.45 -15.36
N TRP A 30 -11.28 -12.33 -14.20
CA TRP A 30 -10.69 -11.69 -13.02
C TRP A 30 -9.31 -12.27 -12.69
N GLU A 31 -9.14 -13.60 -12.72
CA GLU A 31 -7.84 -14.22 -12.49
C GLU A 31 -6.80 -13.98 -13.59
N ASN A 32 -7.18 -13.70 -14.83
CA ASN A 32 -6.22 -13.31 -15.87
C ASN A 32 -5.69 -11.89 -15.61
N THR A 33 -6.58 -10.95 -15.25
CA THR A 33 -6.22 -9.56 -14.99
C THR A 33 -5.40 -9.43 -13.71
N TRP A 34 -5.94 -9.87 -12.58
CA TRP A 34 -5.26 -9.73 -11.29
C TRP A 34 -4.08 -10.69 -11.13
N GLY A 35 -4.20 -11.92 -11.64
CA GLY A 35 -3.09 -12.87 -11.63
C GLY A 35 -1.94 -12.38 -12.50
N GLY A 36 -2.23 -11.83 -13.69
CA GLY A 36 -1.21 -11.21 -14.52
C GLY A 36 -0.59 -9.97 -13.85
N PHE A 37 -1.39 -9.13 -13.18
CA PHE A 37 -0.89 -7.95 -12.47
C PHE A 37 0.12 -8.35 -11.39
N PHE A 38 -0.23 -9.32 -10.54
CA PHE A 38 0.69 -9.80 -9.51
C PHE A 38 1.88 -10.57 -10.09
N PHE A 39 1.71 -11.27 -11.21
CA PHE A 39 2.84 -11.89 -11.89
C PHE A 39 3.85 -10.84 -12.35
N PHE A 40 3.40 -9.76 -13.00
CA PHE A 40 4.33 -8.73 -13.44
C PHE A 40 4.86 -7.88 -12.27
N GLY A 41 4.00 -7.44 -11.35
CA GLY A 41 4.38 -6.50 -10.30
C GLY A 41 5.05 -7.13 -9.07
N MET A 42 4.77 -8.39 -8.75
CA MET A 42 5.40 -9.06 -7.59
C MET A 42 6.56 -9.97 -7.99
N PHE A 43 6.56 -10.51 -9.20
CA PHE A 43 7.58 -11.45 -9.65
C PHE A 43 8.52 -10.82 -10.70
N VAL A 44 8.00 -10.45 -11.87
CA VAL A 44 8.86 -10.05 -13.00
C VAL A 44 9.62 -8.75 -12.74
N VAL A 45 8.91 -7.67 -12.38
CA VAL A 45 9.53 -6.35 -12.20
C VAL A 45 10.54 -6.35 -11.05
N PRO A 46 10.22 -6.84 -9.83
CA PRO A 46 11.19 -6.89 -8.74
C PRO A 46 12.44 -7.71 -9.08
N LEU A 47 12.30 -8.84 -9.78
CA LEU A 47 13.46 -9.64 -10.21
C LEU A 47 14.33 -8.86 -11.21
N ILE A 48 13.72 -8.31 -12.27
CA ILE A 48 14.47 -7.58 -13.30
C ILE A 48 15.19 -6.39 -12.66
N VAL A 49 14.50 -5.57 -11.88
CA VAL A 49 15.07 -4.35 -11.31
C VAL A 49 16.16 -4.68 -10.30
N THR A 50 15.94 -5.65 -9.40
CA THR A 50 16.93 -5.98 -8.37
C THR A 50 18.19 -6.60 -8.96
N PHE A 51 18.07 -7.59 -9.84
CA PHE A 51 19.23 -8.24 -10.45
C PHE A 51 19.97 -7.35 -11.46
N SER A 52 19.33 -6.31 -12.00
CA SER A 52 19.98 -5.37 -12.91
C SER A 52 20.71 -4.23 -12.19
N LEU A 53 20.27 -3.85 -10.99
CA LEU A 53 20.76 -2.65 -10.30
C LEU A 53 21.58 -2.94 -9.05
N VAL A 54 21.29 -4.02 -8.30
CA VAL A 54 21.99 -4.32 -7.06
C VAL A 54 23.31 -5.03 -7.35
N ASN A 55 24.40 -4.45 -6.87
CA ASN A 55 25.72 -5.05 -6.96
C ASN A 55 25.87 -6.15 -5.90
N ASP A 56 26.31 -7.33 -6.36
CA ASP A 56 26.61 -8.50 -5.55
C ASP A 56 25.51 -8.89 -4.52
N LEU A 57 24.29 -9.05 -5.02
CA LEU A 57 23.12 -9.42 -4.21
C LEU A 57 23.34 -10.69 -3.37
N TRP A 58 24.03 -11.70 -3.93
CA TRP A 58 24.30 -12.95 -3.24
C TRP A 58 25.36 -12.78 -2.16
N GLY A 59 26.39 -11.97 -2.40
CA GLY A 59 27.36 -11.57 -1.38
C GLY A 59 26.68 -10.87 -0.20
N ILE A 60 25.75 -9.95 -0.47
CA ILE A 60 24.93 -9.28 0.56
C ILE A 60 24.18 -10.33 1.38
N TYR A 61 23.40 -11.21 0.72
CA TYR A 61 22.57 -12.19 1.42
C TYR A 61 23.37 -13.24 2.20
N ALA A 62 24.60 -13.56 1.78
CA ALA A 62 25.47 -14.47 2.51
C ALA A 62 25.90 -13.94 3.89
N GLN A 63 25.87 -12.62 4.10
CA GLN A 63 26.18 -11.99 5.39
C GLN A 63 25.00 -11.97 6.36
N ILE A 64 23.80 -12.37 5.90
CA ILE A 64 22.55 -12.17 6.63
C ILE A 64 22.11 -13.49 7.26
N PRO A 65 21.78 -13.53 8.56
CA PRO A 65 21.33 -14.75 9.22
C PRO A 65 20.07 -15.34 8.56
N SER A 66 20.04 -16.67 8.37
CA SER A 66 18.95 -17.35 7.64
C SER A 66 17.54 -17.17 8.25
N TRP A 67 17.45 -16.93 9.56
CA TRP A 67 16.17 -16.69 10.24
C TRP A 67 15.47 -15.42 9.72
N VAL A 68 16.25 -14.42 9.29
CA VAL A 68 15.74 -13.15 8.75
C VAL A 68 14.90 -13.45 7.52
N PHE A 69 15.46 -14.20 6.57
CA PHE A 69 14.74 -14.58 5.35
C PHE A 69 13.49 -15.40 5.65
N PHE A 70 13.57 -16.42 6.52
CA PHE A 70 12.40 -17.23 6.86
C PHE A 70 11.25 -16.39 7.40
N THR A 71 11.55 -15.46 8.32
CA THR A 71 10.55 -14.54 8.88
C THR A 71 10.03 -13.57 7.83
N MET A 72 10.91 -12.99 7.00
CA MET A 72 10.50 -12.12 5.88
C MET A 72 9.55 -12.81 4.92
N PHE A 73 9.86 -14.06 4.53
CA PHE A 73 9.03 -14.87 3.66
C PHE A 73 7.67 -15.18 4.29
N GLY A 74 7.63 -15.56 5.58
CA GLY A 74 6.38 -15.85 6.28
C GLY A 74 5.46 -14.62 6.40
N LEU A 75 6.01 -13.47 6.80
CA LEU A 75 5.26 -12.22 6.90
C LEU A 75 4.79 -11.72 5.53
N SER A 76 5.64 -11.84 4.52
CA SER A 76 5.28 -11.41 3.17
C SER A 76 4.30 -12.36 2.47
N PHE A 77 4.34 -13.65 2.79
CA PHE A 77 3.31 -14.58 2.35
C PHE A 77 1.91 -14.12 2.81
N CYS A 78 1.79 -13.66 4.06
CA CYS A 78 0.58 -13.02 4.58
C CYS A 78 0.22 -11.73 3.82
N TRP A 79 1.19 -10.88 3.50
CA TRP A 79 0.93 -9.70 2.65
C TRP A 79 0.39 -10.08 1.28
N GLY A 80 0.93 -11.12 0.64
CA GLY A 80 0.38 -11.61 -0.62
C GLY A 80 -1.06 -12.14 -0.50
N ILE A 81 -1.48 -12.68 0.66
CA ILE A 81 -2.90 -12.93 0.95
C ILE A 81 -3.69 -11.63 0.97
N GLY A 82 -3.16 -10.60 1.62
CA GLY A 82 -3.76 -9.27 1.62
C GLY A 82 -3.98 -8.72 0.21
N ASN A 83 -2.99 -8.86 -0.65
CA ASN A 83 -3.04 -8.46 -2.05
C ASN A 83 -4.15 -9.18 -2.85
N MET A 84 -4.36 -10.48 -2.60
CA MET A 84 -5.46 -11.24 -3.22
C MET A 84 -6.83 -10.74 -2.80
N LEU A 85 -7.02 -10.50 -1.49
CA LEU A 85 -8.25 -9.96 -0.94
C LEU A 85 -8.53 -8.56 -1.47
N TRP A 86 -7.48 -7.74 -1.59
CA TRP A 86 -7.53 -6.41 -2.16
C TRP A 86 -8.03 -6.39 -3.62
N GLY A 87 -7.46 -7.24 -4.49
CA GLY A 87 -7.92 -7.35 -5.89
C GLY A 87 -9.38 -7.81 -6.00
N TYR A 88 -9.86 -8.62 -5.07
CA TYR A 88 -11.27 -8.99 -4.98
C TYR A 88 -12.15 -7.83 -4.49
N SER A 89 -11.69 -7.05 -3.52
CA SER A 89 -12.40 -5.89 -2.98
C SER A 89 -12.60 -4.81 -4.04
N ILE A 90 -11.58 -4.48 -4.84
CA ILE A 90 -11.74 -3.50 -5.94
C ILE A 90 -12.86 -3.93 -6.89
N ASP A 91 -12.87 -5.20 -7.31
CA ASP A 91 -13.94 -5.68 -8.19
C ASP A 91 -15.30 -5.58 -7.47
N SER A 92 -15.38 -6.04 -6.23
CA SER A 92 -16.64 -6.19 -5.50
C SER A 92 -17.32 -4.86 -5.17
N ILE A 93 -16.57 -3.87 -4.67
CA ILE A 93 -17.12 -2.62 -4.13
C ILE A 93 -16.77 -1.37 -4.95
N GLY A 94 -15.86 -1.48 -5.92
CA GLY A 94 -15.39 -0.39 -6.77
C GLY A 94 -14.13 0.30 -6.22
N MET A 95 -13.38 0.95 -7.11
CA MET A 95 -12.07 1.54 -6.78
C MET A 95 -12.18 2.61 -5.72
N ALA A 96 -13.15 3.52 -5.84
CA ALA A 96 -13.30 4.64 -4.92
C ALA A 96 -13.49 4.17 -3.47
N LEU A 97 -14.34 3.15 -3.26
CA LEU A 97 -14.62 2.62 -1.93
C LEU A 97 -13.47 1.75 -1.41
N ALA A 98 -12.90 0.90 -2.28
CA ALA A 98 -11.82 0.00 -1.91
C ALA A 98 -10.60 0.80 -1.42
N PHE A 99 -10.13 1.78 -2.19
CA PHE A 99 -8.93 2.57 -1.82
C PHE A 99 -9.09 3.30 -0.50
N SER A 100 -10.17 4.04 -0.28
CA SER A 100 -10.37 4.75 0.99
C SER A 100 -10.53 3.82 2.19
N LEU A 101 -11.19 2.67 2.03
CA LEU A 101 -11.34 1.68 3.08
C LEU A 101 -10.00 1.00 3.41
N PHE A 102 -9.29 0.51 2.39
CA PHE A 102 -8.02 -0.18 2.56
C PHE A 102 -6.95 0.73 3.14
N LEU A 103 -6.75 1.91 2.54
CA LEU A 103 -5.74 2.88 2.96
C LEU A 103 -6.00 3.39 4.39
N GLY A 104 -7.26 3.60 4.76
CA GLY A 104 -7.60 3.95 6.15
C GLY A 104 -7.24 2.84 7.16
N VAL A 105 -7.54 1.57 6.83
CA VAL A 105 -7.23 0.45 7.75
C VAL A 105 -5.72 0.25 7.85
N ILE A 106 -5.01 0.18 6.72
CA ILE A 106 -3.56 -0.04 6.73
C ILE A 106 -2.82 1.12 7.41
N THR A 107 -3.20 2.38 7.17
CA THR A 107 -2.61 3.54 7.85
C THR A 107 -2.79 3.46 9.37
N SER A 108 -3.97 3.02 9.82
CA SER A 108 -4.22 2.83 11.25
C SER A 108 -3.31 1.75 11.84
N ILE A 109 -3.13 0.64 11.13
CA ILE A 109 -2.26 -0.46 11.57
C ILE A 109 -0.80 -0.03 11.55
N ASP A 110 -0.34 0.56 10.46
CA ASP A 110 1.05 1.04 10.30
C ASP A 110 1.41 2.13 11.31
N THR A 111 0.44 2.92 11.76
CA THR A 111 0.65 3.87 12.85
C THR A 111 0.78 3.16 14.20
N VAL A 112 -0.05 2.13 14.46
CA VAL A 112 -0.07 1.42 15.75
C VAL A 112 1.09 0.43 15.89
N LEU A 113 1.50 -0.21 14.80
CA LEU A 113 2.38 -1.37 14.82
C LEU A 113 3.79 -1.04 15.35
N PRO A 114 4.46 0.05 14.91
CA PRO A 114 5.74 0.47 15.50
C PRO A 114 5.60 0.86 16.97
N LEU A 115 4.45 1.39 17.39
CA LEU A 115 4.20 1.80 18.78
C LEU A 115 4.11 0.60 19.73
N ILE A 116 3.70 -0.56 19.22
CA ILE A 116 3.61 -1.79 20.00
C ILE A 116 4.89 -2.62 19.90
N LEU A 117 5.56 -2.60 18.75
CA LEU A 117 6.66 -3.54 18.49
C LEU A 117 8.06 -2.96 18.75
N VAL A 118 8.20 -1.64 18.78
CA VAL A 118 9.48 -0.98 19.01
C VAL A 118 9.51 -0.44 20.43
N PRO A 119 10.51 -0.79 21.27
CA PRO A 119 10.64 -0.28 22.63
C PRO A 119 10.58 1.25 22.71
N GLU A 120 11.29 1.94 21.80
CA GLU A 120 11.22 3.41 21.72
C GLU A 120 9.81 3.91 21.35
N GLY A 121 9.04 3.14 20.58
CA GLY A 121 7.65 3.43 20.22
C GLY A 121 6.68 3.30 21.40
N GLN A 122 6.89 2.30 22.26
CA GLN A 122 6.06 2.06 23.44
C GLN A 122 6.21 3.18 24.48
N GLU A 123 7.44 3.60 24.76
CA GLU A 123 7.74 4.64 25.75
C GLU A 123 7.37 6.06 25.26
N SER A 124 7.41 6.31 23.95
CA SER A 124 7.19 7.65 23.39
C SER A 124 5.73 8.01 23.11
N VAL A 125 4.77 7.08 23.20
CA VAL A 125 3.39 7.32 22.71
C VAL A 125 2.28 6.97 23.70
N ILE A 126 2.36 5.86 24.44
CA ILE A 126 1.26 5.52 25.36
C ILE A 126 1.34 6.41 26.60
N GLY A 127 0.42 7.36 26.71
CA GLY A 127 0.38 8.33 27.81
C GLY A 127 1.10 9.65 27.52
N THR A 128 1.66 9.85 26.33
CA THR A 128 2.31 11.11 25.93
C THR A 128 1.35 12.02 25.16
N PRO A 129 1.54 13.36 25.18
CA PRO A 129 0.71 14.30 24.43
C PRO A 129 0.70 14.01 22.91
N ILE A 130 1.87 13.71 22.34
CA ILE A 130 2.03 13.42 20.91
C ILE A 130 1.33 12.10 20.55
N GLY A 131 1.46 11.09 21.40
CA GLY A 131 0.79 9.82 21.22
C GLY A 131 -0.73 9.93 21.23
N ASN A 132 -1.29 10.75 22.13
CA ASN A 132 -2.72 11.01 22.18
C ASN A 132 -3.24 11.71 20.90
N ILE A 133 -2.45 12.60 20.30
CA ILE A 133 -2.79 13.23 19.01
C ILE A 133 -2.84 12.16 17.90
N MET A 134 -1.85 11.27 17.84
CA MET A 134 -1.82 10.18 16.86
C MET A 134 -3.02 9.23 17.05
N LEU A 135 -3.34 8.85 18.28
CA LEU A 135 -4.50 8.01 18.60
C LEU A 135 -5.83 8.70 18.22
N ALA A 136 -5.96 10.00 18.45
CA ALA A 136 -7.11 10.78 18.00
C ALA A 136 -7.20 10.79 16.47
N GLY A 137 -6.09 10.95 15.76
CA GLY A 137 -6.01 10.85 14.30
C GLY A 137 -6.49 9.48 13.79
N ILE A 138 -6.04 8.39 14.42
CA ILE A 138 -6.52 7.02 14.11
C ILE A 138 -8.03 6.90 14.32
N ALA A 139 -8.57 7.42 15.43
CA ALA A 139 -10.01 7.39 15.70
C ALA A 139 -10.82 8.13 14.62
N VAL A 140 -10.32 9.28 14.16
CA VAL A 140 -10.92 10.04 13.05
C VAL A 140 -10.86 9.26 11.73
N ILE A 141 -9.74 8.60 11.41
CA ILE A 141 -9.61 7.75 10.23
C ILE A 141 -10.62 6.60 10.29
N VAL A 142 -10.71 5.86 11.41
CA VAL A 142 -11.66 4.76 11.60
C VAL A 142 -13.10 5.24 11.40
N PHE A 143 -13.45 6.42 11.91
CA PHE A 143 -14.75 7.04 11.66
C PHE A 143 -14.99 7.36 10.18
N GLY A 144 -13.99 7.94 9.50
CA GLY A 144 -14.02 8.21 8.06
C GLY A 144 -14.24 6.94 7.23
N ILE A 145 -13.57 5.84 7.58
CA ILE A 145 -13.75 4.52 6.97
C ILE A 145 -15.20 4.03 7.11
N ALA A 146 -15.78 4.14 8.30
CA ALA A 146 -17.15 3.71 8.55
C ALA A 146 -18.17 4.52 7.70
N LEU A 147 -17.97 5.83 7.60
CA LEU A 147 -18.78 6.70 6.73
C LEU A 147 -18.62 6.35 5.25
N ASN A 148 -17.40 6.05 4.83
CA ASN A 148 -17.09 5.68 3.46
C ASN A 148 -17.80 4.38 3.07
N GLY A 149 -17.63 3.32 3.88
CA GLY A 149 -18.35 2.05 3.71
C GLY A 149 -19.87 2.24 3.66
N TYR A 150 -20.41 3.10 4.53
CA TYR A 150 -21.83 3.45 4.51
C TYR A 150 -22.25 4.17 3.21
N ALA A 151 -21.42 5.07 2.67
CA ALA A 151 -21.67 5.73 1.39
C ALA A 151 -21.79 4.71 0.24
N GLY A 152 -20.94 3.69 0.23
CA GLY A 152 -20.97 2.58 -0.73
C GLY A 152 -22.24 1.73 -0.61
N ILE A 153 -22.64 1.36 0.60
CA ILE A 153 -23.91 0.64 0.82
C ILE A 153 -25.09 1.48 0.34
N LEU A 154 -25.08 2.79 0.60
CA LEU A 154 -26.16 3.69 0.18
C LEU A 154 -26.17 3.87 -1.35
N ARG A 155 -25.01 3.93 -2.00
CA ARG A 155 -24.86 3.95 -3.47
C ARG A 155 -25.59 2.77 -4.08
N ASP A 156 -25.32 1.57 -3.56
CA ASP A 156 -25.85 0.32 -4.13
C ASP A 156 -27.32 0.10 -3.80
N LYS A 157 -27.80 0.58 -2.64
CA LYS A 157 -29.24 0.64 -2.33
C LYS A 157 -29.99 1.61 -3.26
N SER A 158 -29.38 2.74 -3.63
CA SER A 158 -30.01 3.78 -4.44
C SER A 158 -30.18 3.39 -5.91
N LYS A 159 -29.38 2.44 -6.41
CA LYS A 159 -29.41 2.03 -7.83
C LYS A 159 -30.62 1.16 -8.22
N GLY A 160 -31.49 0.76 -7.29
CA GLY A 160 -32.74 0.03 -7.61
C GLY A 160 -32.55 -1.32 -8.33
N LYS A 161 -33.65 -1.96 -8.75
CA LYS A 161 -33.65 -3.23 -9.54
C LYS A 161 -33.32 -2.99 -11.03
N GLN A 162 -32.27 -2.25 -11.35
CA GLN A 162 -31.77 -2.20 -12.73
C GLN A 162 -30.75 -3.31 -13.00
N GLU A 163 -30.70 -3.79 -14.24
CA GLU A 163 -29.77 -4.82 -14.72
C GLU A 163 -28.33 -4.45 -14.34
N GLY A 164 -27.62 -5.38 -13.67
CA GLY A 164 -26.24 -5.16 -13.19
C GLY A 164 -26.07 -4.99 -11.67
N LYS A 165 -27.11 -5.20 -10.86
CA LYS A 165 -27.00 -5.19 -9.39
C LYS A 165 -26.07 -6.31 -8.89
N LYS A 166 -24.89 -5.95 -8.36
CA LYS A 166 -24.06 -6.89 -7.59
C LYS A 166 -24.81 -7.30 -6.31
N ASP A 167 -24.76 -8.58 -5.98
CA ASP A 167 -25.42 -9.13 -4.80
C ASP A 167 -24.91 -8.41 -3.53
N THR A 168 -25.83 -8.11 -2.60
CA THR A 168 -25.51 -7.51 -1.29
C THR A 168 -24.49 -8.37 -0.55
N LYS A 169 -24.52 -9.69 -0.73
CA LYS A 169 -23.53 -10.62 -0.16
C LYS A 169 -22.13 -10.36 -0.70
N VAL A 170 -21.98 -10.13 -2.01
CA VAL A 170 -20.69 -9.83 -2.66
C VAL A 170 -20.13 -8.50 -2.14
N ILE A 171 -20.98 -7.49 -1.98
CA ILE A 171 -20.56 -6.19 -1.42
C ILE A 171 -20.05 -6.35 0.01
N ARG A 172 -20.80 -7.06 0.88
CA ARG A 172 -20.39 -7.32 2.27
C ARG A 172 -19.08 -8.10 2.34
N GLN A 173 -18.91 -9.12 1.50
CA GLN A 173 -17.66 -9.87 1.38
C GLN A 173 -16.52 -8.98 0.91
N GLY A 174 -16.76 -8.12 -0.08
CA GLY A 174 -15.77 -7.16 -0.57
C GLY A 174 -15.29 -6.19 0.52
N ILE A 175 -16.19 -5.67 1.36
CA ILE A 175 -15.83 -4.83 2.52
C ILE A 175 -15.01 -5.64 3.54
N LEU A 176 -15.49 -6.84 3.92
CA LEU A 176 -14.79 -7.70 4.88
C LEU A 176 -13.38 -8.05 4.41
N PHE A 177 -13.24 -8.46 3.15
CA PHE A 177 -11.95 -8.80 2.53
C PHE A 177 -11.06 -7.57 2.37
N CYS A 178 -11.63 -6.37 2.23
CA CYS A 178 -10.83 -5.14 2.18
C CYS A 178 -10.17 -4.88 3.53
N VAL A 179 -10.91 -5.05 4.63
CA VAL A 179 -10.40 -4.89 6.00
C VAL A 179 -9.38 -5.97 6.34
N LEU A 180 -9.73 -7.25 6.11
CA LEU A 180 -8.79 -8.37 6.34
C LEU A 180 -7.55 -8.26 5.46
N GLY A 181 -7.72 -7.82 4.21
CA GLY A 181 -6.63 -7.62 3.28
C GLY A 181 -5.66 -6.54 3.75
N ALA A 182 -6.18 -5.42 4.25
CA ALA A 182 -5.37 -4.36 4.84
C ALA A 182 -4.65 -4.84 6.11
N ILE A 183 -5.29 -5.64 6.97
CA ILE A 183 -4.62 -6.23 8.14
C ILE A 183 -3.47 -7.14 7.71
N CYS A 184 -3.71 -8.02 6.74
CA CYS A 184 -2.66 -8.88 6.19
C CYS A 184 -1.54 -8.08 5.53
N ALA A 185 -1.84 -6.89 5.00
CA ALA A 185 -0.86 -6.05 4.32
C ALA A 185 0.19 -5.42 5.24
N ALA A 186 -0.09 -5.35 6.55
CA ALA A 186 0.93 -5.02 7.56
C ALA A 186 2.13 -5.98 7.54
N GLY A 187 1.96 -7.19 7.00
CA GLY A 187 3.04 -8.14 6.76
C GLY A 187 4.18 -7.56 5.91
N PHE A 188 3.90 -6.61 5.01
CA PHE A 188 4.93 -5.91 4.24
C PHE A 188 5.87 -5.11 5.15
N ASN A 189 5.32 -4.23 5.99
CA ASN A 189 6.11 -3.39 6.89
C ASN A 189 6.85 -4.20 7.95
N LEU A 190 6.23 -5.25 8.49
CA LEU A 190 6.90 -6.17 9.41
C LEU A 190 8.05 -6.93 8.75
N SER A 191 7.86 -7.38 7.51
CA SER A 191 8.90 -8.05 6.72
C SER A 191 10.05 -7.08 6.43
N TYR A 192 9.74 -5.83 6.07
CA TYR A 192 10.74 -4.78 5.86
C TYR A 192 11.53 -4.49 7.14
N HIS A 193 10.85 -4.30 8.28
CA HIS A 193 11.52 -4.08 9.56
C HIS A 193 12.44 -5.25 9.93
N THR A 194 11.98 -6.50 9.72
CA THR A 194 12.79 -7.70 9.96
C THR A 194 14.04 -7.73 9.07
N GLY A 195 13.89 -7.48 7.77
CA GLY A 195 15.00 -7.53 6.82
C GLY A 195 15.99 -6.39 6.97
N ASN A 196 15.48 -5.16 7.08
CA ASN A 196 16.30 -3.96 7.11
C ASN A 196 16.82 -3.63 8.51
N ASN A 197 15.94 -3.55 9.50
CA ASN A 197 16.29 -3.03 10.83
C ASN A 197 16.88 -4.11 11.74
N LEU A 198 16.34 -5.33 11.72
CA LEU A 198 16.85 -6.44 12.54
C LEU A 198 17.93 -7.25 11.80
N GLY A 199 17.75 -7.42 10.48
CA GLY A 199 18.64 -8.22 9.64
C GLY A 199 19.82 -7.45 9.05
N GLY A 200 19.74 -6.12 8.95
CA GLY A 200 20.83 -5.28 8.43
C GLY A 200 21.06 -5.38 6.92
N ILE A 201 20.11 -5.92 6.13
CA ILE A 201 20.30 -6.12 4.67
C ILE A 201 20.69 -4.82 3.97
N GLY A 202 19.98 -3.72 4.28
CA GLY A 202 20.25 -2.41 3.68
C GLY A 202 21.64 -1.88 4.06
N GLU A 203 21.99 -1.92 5.34
CA GLU A 203 23.29 -1.47 5.84
C GLU A 203 24.45 -2.27 5.22
N VAL A 204 24.34 -3.59 5.14
CA VAL A 204 25.34 -4.44 4.48
C VAL A 204 25.49 -4.05 3.01
N ALA A 205 24.37 -3.88 2.30
CA ALA A 205 24.38 -3.50 0.88
C ALA A 205 25.06 -2.14 0.64
N GLU A 206 24.83 -1.16 1.52
CA GLU A 206 25.42 0.18 1.43
C GLU A 206 26.91 0.18 1.84
N VAL A 207 27.21 -0.27 3.05
CA VAL A 207 28.53 -0.09 3.67
C VAL A 207 29.56 -1.08 3.13
N GLN A 208 29.17 -2.34 2.91
CA GLN A 208 30.12 -3.40 2.52
C GLN A 208 30.19 -3.58 1.00
N PHE A 209 29.09 -3.34 0.30
CA PHE A 209 28.99 -3.57 -1.15
C PHE A 209 28.84 -2.28 -1.97
N GLY A 210 28.82 -1.11 -1.32
CA GLY A 210 28.86 0.20 -1.99
C GLY A 210 27.64 0.51 -2.84
N ASN A 211 26.47 -0.08 -2.54
CA ASN A 211 25.23 0.26 -3.21
C ASN A 211 24.71 1.61 -2.71
N GLU A 212 24.19 2.43 -3.60
CA GLU A 212 23.48 3.67 -3.22
C GLU A 212 22.27 3.34 -2.33
N PRO A 213 21.85 4.21 -1.39
CA PRO A 213 20.78 3.90 -0.43
C PRO A 213 19.45 3.47 -1.06
N TRP A 214 19.09 4.05 -2.20
CA TRP A 214 17.87 3.66 -2.92
C TRP A 214 18.00 2.31 -3.64
N ILE A 215 19.21 1.89 -4.03
CA ILE A 215 19.52 0.58 -4.61
C ILE A 215 19.56 -0.48 -3.51
N ALA A 216 20.18 -0.19 -2.37
CA ALA A 216 20.24 -1.08 -1.22
C ALA A 216 18.84 -1.51 -0.74
N ARG A 217 17.86 -0.59 -0.79
CA ARG A 217 16.45 -0.90 -0.53
C ARG A 217 15.88 -2.00 -1.44
N LEU A 218 16.33 -2.10 -2.69
CA LEU A 218 15.88 -3.16 -3.60
C LEU A 218 16.30 -4.55 -3.09
N ALA A 219 17.49 -4.65 -2.48
CA ALA A 219 17.97 -5.89 -1.85
C ALA A 219 17.09 -6.30 -0.66
N VAL A 220 16.57 -5.34 0.10
CA VAL A 220 15.60 -5.60 1.19
C VAL A 220 14.24 -6.01 0.62
N LEU A 221 13.78 -5.34 -0.43
CA LEU A 221 12.44 -5.53 -0.98
C LEU A 221 12.28 -6.87 -1.71
N LEU A 222 13.34 -7.38 -2.34
CA LEU A 222 13.22 -8.60 -3.16
C LEU A 222 12.68 -9.82 -2.38
N PRO A 223 13.19 -10.22 -1.20
CA PRO A 223 12.65 -11.36 -0.46
C PRO A 223 11.20 -11.13 -0.02
N ILE A 224 10.83 -9.88 0.25
CA ILE A 224 9.44 -9.49 0.52
C ILE A 224 8.60 -9.78 -0.74
N PHE A 225 8.93 -9.22 -1.89
CA PHE A 225 8.21 -9.49 -3.13
C PHE A 225 8.13 -10.99 -3.48
N MET A 226 9.18 -11.76 -3.21
CA MET A 226 9.17 -13.21 -3.43
C MET A 226 8.22 -13.94 -2.46
N GLY A 227 8.14 -13.56 -1.19
CA GLY A 227 7.16 -14.13 -0.26
C GLY A 227 5.72 -13.89 -0.69
N ALA A 228 5.39 -12.68 -1.13
CA ALA A 228 4.06 -12.36 -1.65
C ALA A 228 3.78 -13.03 -3.01
N THR A 229 4.82 -13.21 -3.84
CA THR A 229 4.72 -13.97 -5.09
C THR A 229 4.27 -15.40 -4.82
N ILE A 230 4.79 -16.06 -3.79
CA ILE A 230 4.41 -17.45 -3.50
C ILE A 230 2.90 -17.54 -3.23
N SER A 231 2.35 -16.75 -2.31
CA SER A 231 0.91 -16.83 -1.99
C SER A 231 0.03 -16.41 -3.16
N THR A 232 0.38 -15.33 -3.86
CA THR A 232 -0.40 -14.85 -5.01
C THR A 232 -0.34 -15.83 -6.19
N MET A 233 0.84 -16.31 -6.59
CA MET A 233 0.99 -17.20 -7.75
C MET A 233 0.38 -18.57 -7.52
N LEU A 234 0.47 -19.13 -6.30
CA LEU A 234 -0.21 -20.39 -5.98
C LEU A 234 -1.73 -20.26 -6.18
N PHE A 235 -2.33 -19.20 -5.66
CA PHE A 235 -3.77 -18.97 -5.77
C PHE A 235 -4.21 -18.69 -7.21
N PHE A 236 -3.54 -17.78 -7.92
CA PHE A 236 -3.93 -17.43 -9.28
C PHE A 236 -3.68 -18.57 -10.27
N SER A 237 -2.59 -19.33 -10.12
CA SER A 237 -2.34 -20.53 -10.94
C SER A 237 -3.41 -21.60 -10.71
N TYR A 238 -3.82 -21.81 -9.46
CA TYR A 238 -4.93 -22.69 -9.13
C TYR A 238 -6.25 -22.21 -9.77
N ARG A 239 -6.58 -20.93 -9.66
CA ARG A 239 -7.79 -20.33 -10.23
C ARG A 239 -7.81 -20.42 -11.76
N LEU A 240 -6.71 -20.07 -12.42
CA LEU A 240 -6.58 -20.16 -13.88
C LEU A 240 -6.78 -21.59 -14.39
N THR A 241 -6.24 -22.57 -13.67
CA THR A 241 -6.37 -24.00 -14.01
C THR A 241 -7.79 -24.48 -13.77
N LYS A 242 -8.37 -24.20 -12.59
CA LYS A 242 -9.72 -24.62 -12.22
C LYS A 242 -10.78 -24.04 -13.15
N ASN A 243 -10.66 -22.76 -13.51
CA ASN A 243 -11.62 -22.06 -14.37
C ASN A 243 -11.31 -22.24 -15.87
N LYS A 244 -10.21 -22.92 -16.22
CA LYS A 244 -9.74 -23.13 -17.61
C LYS A 244 -9.52 -21.82 -18.38
N THR A 245 -9.12 -20.77 -17.68
CA THR A 245 -8.96 -19.41 -18.22
C THR A 245 -7.56 -19.12 -18.75
N TRP A 246 -6.63 -20.08 -18.71
CA TRP A 246 -5.33 -20.03 -19.40
C TRP A 246 -5.47 -19.69 -20.89
N THR A 247 -6.51 -20.20 -21.54
CA THR A 247 -6.76 -19.97 -22.97
C THR A 247 -7.04 -18.50 -23.31
N ASN A 248 -7.44 -17.68 -22.33
CA ASN A 248 -7.72 -16.25 -22.55
C ASN A 248 -6.46 -15.47 -22.93
N PHE A 249 -5.26 -15.93 -22.55
CA PHE A 249 -3.99 -15.29 -22.93
C PHE A 249 -3.67 -15.43 -24.43
N ASN A 250 -4.31 -16.39 -25.13
CA ASN A 250 -4.06 -16.67 -26.55
C ASN A 250 -5.24 -16.24 -27.46
N LYS A 251 -6.29 -15.63 -26.90
CA LYS A 251 -7.45 -15.17 -27.69
C LYS A 251 -7.13 -13.90 -28.48
N LYS A 252 -7.86 -13.69 -29.57
CA LYS A 252 -7.80 -12.42 -30.33
C LYS A 252 -8.13 -11.25 -29.39
N GLY A 253 -7.24 -10.25 -29.34
CA GLY A 253 -7.36 -9.10 -28.43
C GLY A 253 -6.65 -9.25 -27.08
N ALA A 254 -6.09 -10.42 -26.76
CA ALA A 254 -5.36 -10.65 -25.50
C ALA A 254 -4.15 -9.73 -25.33
N LEU A 255 -3.47 -9.35 -26.42
CA LEU A 255 -2.31 -8.46 -26.36
C LEU A 255 -2.65 -7.12 -25.69
N ILE A 256 -3.81 -6.53 -26.00
CA ILE A 256 -4.24 -5.27 -25.38
C ILE A 256 -4.46 -5.47 -23.88
N ALA A 257 -5.10 -6.57 -23.49
CA ALA A 257 -5.32 -6.88 -22.08
C ALA A 257 -3.99 -7.13 -21.34
N ILE A 258 -3.02 -7.81 -21.96
CA ILE A 258 -1.68 -8.02 -21.40
C ILE A 258 -0.95 -6.69 -21.22
N VAL A 259 -0.96 -5.81 -22.23
CA VAL A 259 -0.34 -4.48 -22.14
C VAL A 259 -0.97 -3.66 -21.01
N LEU A 260 -2.30 -3.70 -20.87
CA LEU A 260 -2.99 -3.02 -19.77
C LEU A 260 -2.59 -3.60 -18.41
N VAL A 261 -2.49 -4.92 -18.27
CA VAL A 261 -2.04 -5.58 -17.04
C VAL A 261 -0.59 -5.24 -16.69
N ILE A 262 0.30 -5.19 -17.68
CA ILE A 262 1.68 -4.73 -17.49
C ILE A 262 1.69 -3.26 -17.06
N ALA A 263 0.85 -2.42 -17.65
CA ALA A 263 0.73 -1.02 -17.22
C ALA A 263 0.24 -0.89 -15.77
N MET A 264 -0.67 -1.76 -15.32
CA MET A 264 -1.07 -1.81 -13.90
C MET A 264 0.15 -2.10 -13.00
N ALA A 265 0.95 -3.10 -13.34
CA ALA A 265 2.15 -3.46 -12.57
C ALA A 265 3.18 -2.32 -12.56
N VAL A 266 3.49 -1.76 -13.73
CA VAL A 266 4.44 -0.66 -13.84
C VAL A 266 3.99 0.57 -13.07
N PHE A 267 2.71 0.96 -13.13
CA PHE A 267 2.21 2.10 -12.36
C PHE A 267 2.27 1.85 -10.86
N HIS A 268 1.94 0.65 -10.40
CA HIS A 268 2.03 0.28 -8.99
C HIS A 268 3.48 0.34 -8.50
N ASP A 269 4.41 -0.31 -9.20
CA ASP A 269 5.80 -0.42 -8.74
C ASP A 269 6.56 0.91 -8.91
N ALA A 270 6.26 1.66 -9.98
CA ALA A 270 6.79 3.01 -10.16
C ALA A 270 6.30 3.93 -9.04
N ALA A 271 5.05 3.82 -8.59
CA ALA A 271 4.57 4.59 -7.45
C ALA A 271 5.41 4.29 -6.19
N LEU A 272 5.68 3.02 -5.91
CA LEU A 272 6.50 2.61 -4.76
C LEU A 272 7.93 3.18 -4.84
N VAL A 273 8.59 3.04 -5.98
CA VAL A 273 9.97 3.53 -6.20
C VAL A 273 10.04 5.06 -6.12
N ILE A 274 9.12 5.75 -6.80
CA ILE A 274 9.05 7.22 -6.80
C ILE A 274 8.77 7.74 -5.40
N TYR A 275 7.93 7.05 -4.62
CA TYR A 275 7.71 7.40 -3.22
C TYR A 275 8.97 7.18 -2.38
N GLY A 276 9.71 6.09 -2.59
CA GLY A 276 11.01 5.88 -1.93
C GLY A 276 11.99 7.04 -2.17
N LEU A 277 12.01 7.59 -3.39
CA LEU A 277 12.78 8.80 -3.73
C LEU A 277 12.19 10.06 -3.10
N ALA A 278 10.86 10.19 -3.06
CA ALA A 278 10.17 11.29 -2.40
C ALA A 278 10.55 11.35 -0.91
N ALA A 279 10.44 10.22 -0.21
CA ALA A 279 10.79 10.08 1.19
C ALA A 279 12.27 10.42 1.43
N TYR A 280 13.17 9.97 0.55
CA TYR A 280 14.60 10.33 0.62
C TYR A 280 14.83 11.84 0.55
N HIS A 281 14.20 12.54 -0.40
CA HIS A 281 14.32 14.00 -0.54
C HIS A 281 13.56 14.83 0.50
N LEU A 282 12.65 14.20 1.24
CA LEU A 282 11.93 14.78 2.36
C LEU A 282 12.65 14.54 3.71
N GLY A 283 13.63 13.64 3.75
CA GLY A 283 14.33 13.27 4.97
C GLY A 283 13.36 12.73 6.02
N GLU A 284 13.43 13.25 7.24
CA GLU A 284 12.57 12.85 8.36
C GLU A 284 11.07 13.12 8.10
N LEU A 285 10.75 14.07 7.21
CA LEU A 285 9.38 14.35 6.79
C LEU A 285 8.83 13.32 5.79
N GLY A 286 9.67 12.40 5.29
CA GLY A 286 9.29 11.43 4.28
C GLY A 286 8.20 10.49 4.78
N THR A 287 8.43 9.85 5.92
CA THR A 287 7.52 8.85 6.52
C THR A 287 6.27 9.47 7.15
N SER A 288 6.24 10.79 7.35
CA SER A 288 5.13 11.52 7.93
C SER A 288 4.34 12.31 6.87
N VAL A 289 4.84 13.48 6.50
CA VAL A 289 4.19 14.41 5.55
C VAL A 289 4.18 13.82 4.13
N GLY A 290 5.29 13.22 3.69
CA GLY A 290 5.38 12.57 2.39
C GLY A 290 4.36 11.45 2.24
N PHE A 291 4.27 10.59 3.25
CA PHE A 291 3.29 9.49 3.30
C PHE A 291 1.86 10.01 3.27
N ALA A 292 1.55 11.06 4.05
CA ALA A 292 0.24 11.68 4.03
C ALA A 292 -0.17 12.23 2.65
N ILE A 293 0.78 12.82 1.90
CA ILE A 293 0.55 13.29 0.53
C ILE A 293 0.26 12.11 -0.40
N LEU A 294 1.06 11.03 -0.31
CA LEU A 294 0.87 9.80 -1.09
C LEU A 294 -0.55 9.23 -0.90
N GLU A 295 -0.91 8.98 0.36
CA GLU A 295 -2.16 8.33 0.75
C GLU A 295 -3.39 9.15 0.34
N THR A 296 -3.42 10.44 0.72
CA THR A 296 -4.56 11.32 0.41
C THR A 296 -4.70 11.58 -1.09
N GLY A 297 -3.58 11.74 -1.79
CA GLY A 297 -3.57 11.92 -3.25
C GLY A 297 -4.04 10.65 -3.98
N ALA A 298 -3.61 9.47 -3.55
CA ALA A 298 -4.03 8.20 -4.16
C ALA A 298 -5.52 7.97 -4.01
N ILE A 299 -6.08 8.23 -2.81
CA ILE A 299 -7.53 8.16 -2.56
C ILE A 299 -8.28 9.13 -3.47
N MET A 300 -7.80 10.37 -3.59
CA MET A 300 -8.44 11.39 -4.43
C MET A 300 -8.48 10.95 -5.90
N VAL A 301 -7.35 10.52 -6.44
CA VAL A 301 -7.23 10.08 -7.84
C VAL A 301 -8.05 8.82 -8.09
N ALA A 302 -8.02 7.83 -7.19
CA ALA A 302 -8.86 6.64 -7.28
C ALA A 302 -10.37 6.98 -7.25
N THR A 303 -10.77 7.96 -6.42
CA THR A 303 -12.15 8.45 -6.36
C THR A 303 -12.56 9.12 -7.66
N ILE A 304 -11.72 10.01 -8.21
CA ILE A 304 -11.96 10.66 -9.51
C ILE A 304 -12.13 9.59 -10.59
N ASN A 305 -11.24 8.61 -10.64
CA ASN A 305 -11.32 7.48 -11.56
C ASN A 305 -12.60 6.67 -11.39
N GLY A 306 -13.06 6.44 -10.15
CA GLY A 306 -14.36 5.82 -9.86
C GLY A 306 -15.55 6.61 -10.42
N ILE A 307 -15.51 7.94 -10.30
CA ILE A 307 -16.55 8.82 -10.87
C ILE A 307 -16.52 8.79 -12.41
N LEU A 308 -15.34 8.94 -13.01
CA LEU A 308 -15.15 8.94 -14.47
C LEU A 308 -15.57 7.61 -15.10
N THR A 309 -15.35 6.51 -14.40
CA THR A 309 -15.76 5.16 -14.82
C THR A 309 -17.22 4.83 -14.48
N LYS A 310 -18.02 5.86 -14.15
CA LYS A 310 -19.47 5.78 -13.91
C LYS A 310 -19.86 4.88 -12.72
N GLU A 311 -18.96 4.61 -11.78
CA GLU A 311 -19.29 3.83 -10.57
C GLU A 311 -20.40 4.50 -9.75
N TRP A 312 -20.46 5.82 -9.78
CA TRP A 312 -21.40 6.63 -8.99
C TRP A 312 -22.59 7.16 -9.80
N THR A 313 -22.73 6.75 -11.06
CA THR A 313 -23.91 7.06 -11.87
C THR A 313 -25.13 6.33 -11.30
N GLY A 314 -26.25 7.04 -11.10
CA GLY A 314 -27.45 6.51 -10.45
C GLY A 314 -27.39 6.48 -8.91
N ALA A 315 -26.29 6.93 -8.29
CA ALA A 315 -26.22 7.08 -6.83
C ALA A 315 -27.04 8.29 -6.35
N SER A 316 -27.72 8.14 -5.21
CA SER A 316 -28.48 9.24 -4.60
C SER A 316 -27.55 10.40 -4.19
N LYS A 317 -28.10 11.63 -4.15
CA LYS A 317 -27.38 12.82 -3.66
C LYS A 317 -26.80 12.56 -2.26
N LYS A 318 -27.56 11.91 -1.38
CA LYS A 318 -27.14 11.51 -0.03
C LYS A 318 -25.88 10.62 -0.07
N SER A 319 -25.83 9.61 -0.94
CA SER A 319 -24.66 8.72 -1.07
C SER A 319 -23.41 9.49 -1.50
N LYS A 320 -23.53 10.39 -2.49
CA LYS A 320 -22.42 11.22 -2.96
C LYS A 320 -21.94 12.22 -1.90
N THR A 321 -22.86 12.82 -1.14
CA THR A 321 -22.51 13.72 -0.03
C THR A 321 -21.76 12.98 1.07
N ILE A 322 -22.22 11.79 1.47
CA ILE A 322 -21.54 11.00 2.50
C ILE A 322 -20.17 10.53 2.01
N LEU A 323 -20.02 10.17 0.73
CA LEU A 323 -18.71 9.89 0.16
C LEU A 323 -17.78 11.10 0.33
N GLY A 324 -18.19 12.30 -0.10
CA GLY A 324 -17.39 13.51 0.04
C GLY A 324 -17.03 13.83 1.50
N LEU A 325 -17.99 13.71 2.42
CA LEU A 325 -17.74 13.90 3.85
C LEU A 325 -16.75 12.86 4.40
N SER A 326 -16.89 11.58 4.02
CA SER A 326 -15.99 10.53 4.46
C SER A 326 -14.55 10.76 4.00
N LEU A 327 -14.36 11.25 2.77
CA LEU A 327 -13.04 11.58 2.24
C LEU A 327 -12.42 12.77 2.97
N ALA A 328 -13.21 13.80 3.26
CA ALA A 328 -12.75 14.94 4.06
C ALA A 328 -12.31 14.50 5.46
N VAL A 329 -13.09 13.63 6.12
CA VAL A 329 -12.75 13.07 7.44
C VAL A 329 -11.45 12.25 7.38
N LEU A 330 -11.28 11.40 6.36
CA LEU A 330 -10.05 10.61 6.17
C LEU A 330 -8.82 11.52 5.99
N ILE A 331 -8.94 12.56 5.16
CA ILE A 331 -7.86 13.54 4.95
C ILE A 331 -7.51 14.24 6.27
N VAL A 332 -8.51 14.69 7.04
CA VAL A 332 -8.27 15.32 8.35
C VAL A 332 -7.56 14.36 9.30
N GLY A 333 -7.98 13.10 9.36
CA GLY A 333 -7.34 12.09 10.21
C GLY A 333 -5.86 11.85 9.84
N VAL A 334 -5.57 11.74 8.54
CA VAL A 334 -4.19 11.60 8.04
C VAL A 334 -3.34 12.84 8.39
N LEU A 335 -3.90 14.05 8.26
CA LEU A 335 -3.20 15.28 8.63
C LEU A 335 -2.93 15.38 10.13
N ILE A 336 -3.84 14.90 10.99
CA ILE A 336 -3.63 14.83 12.45
C ILE A 336 -2.46 13.89 12.77
N ILE A 337 -2.41 12.69 12.17
CA ILE A 337 -1.29 11.75 12.36
C ILE A 337 0.01 12.34 11.84
N ALA A 338 -0.01 12.97 10.66
CA ALA A 338 1.17 13.63 10.09
C ALA A 338 1.69 14.74 11.01
N ASN A 339 0.80 15.55 11.60
CA ASN A 339 1.18 16.57 12.57
C ASN A 339 1.77 15.96 13.85
N GLY A 340 1.19 14.87 14.37
CA GLY A 340 1.75 14.15 15.51
C GLY A 340 3.17 13.64 15.22
N ASN A 341 3.39 13.06 14.04
CA ASN A 341 4.72 12.60 13.62
C ASN A 341 5.70 13.77 13.47
N TYR A 342 5.24 14.91 12.94
CA TYR A 342 6.06 16.11 12.82
C TYR A 342 6.49 16.66 14.18
N MET A 343 5.57 16.73 15.16
CA MET A 343 5.89 17.17 16.52
C MET A 343 6.91 16.24 17.19
N LYS A 344 6.82 14.92 16.95
CA LYS A 344 7.80 13.94 17.46
C LYS A 344 9.20 14.18 16.90
N ILE A 345 9.30 14.53 15.62
CA ILE A 345 10.56 14.87 14.97
C ILE A 345 11.20 16.10 15.65
N GLN A 346 10.40 17.16 15.85
CA GLN A 346 10.89 18.38 16.50
C GLN A 346 11.37 18.13 17.94
N GLU A 347 10.63 17.34 18.72
CA GLU A 347 11.02 16.97 20.09
C GLU A 347 12.35 16.22 20.11
N ASN A 348 12.56 15.29 19.17
CA ASN A 348 13.84 14.58 19.04
C ASN A 348 15.00 15.51 18.65
N GLU A 349 14.77 16.46 17.75
CA GLU A 349 15.78 17.46 17.37
C GLU A 349 16.16 18.37 18.57
N GLU A 350 15.18 18.83 19.36
CA GLU A 350 15.42 19.64 20.55
C GLU A 350 16.22 18.87 21.61
N ILE A 351 15.88 17.60 21.87
CA ILE A 351 16.63 16.75 22.80
C ILE A 351 18.06 16.55 22.30
N ALA A 352 18.26 16.29 21.00
CA ALA A 352 19.59 16.11 20.43
C ALA A 352 20.45 17.38 20.54
N LEU A 353 19.85 18.56 20.36
CA LEU A 353 20.52 19.85 20.57
C LEU A 353 20.91 20.05 22.04
N ILE A 354 20.01 19.74 22.99
CA ILE A 354 20.30 19.84 24.43
C ILE A 354 21.45 18.90 24.83
N ILE A 355 21.47 17.66 24.34
CA ILE A 355 22.56 16.69 24.61
C ILE A 355 23.88 17.20 24.04
N LYS A 356 23.86 17.75 22.82
CA LYS A 356 25.04 18.31 22.17
C LYS A 356 25.58 19.52 22.92
N ASP A 357 24.71 20.41 23.41
CA ASP A 357 25.09 21.62 24.14
C ASP A 357 25.51 21.33 25.60
N SER A 358 25.03 20.23 26.18
CA SER A 358 25.43 19.81 27.54
C SER A 358 26.77 19.08 27.60
N GLY A 359 27.43 18.85 26.44
CA GLY A 359 28.78 18.28 26.37
C GLY A 359 28.87 16.81 26.81
N ILE A 360 27.73 16.14 27.00
CA ILE A 360 27.64 14.73 27.33
C ILE A 360 27.86 13.98 26.02
N LYS A 361 29.05 13.38 25.84
CA LYS A 361 29.28 12.44 24.73
C LYS A 361 28.38 11.20 24.91
N PRO A 362 27.85 10.65 23.81
CA PRO A 362 26.94 9.51 23.85
C PRO A 362 27.56 8.27 24.48
#